data_AF-A0A972YE29-F1
#
_entry.id   AF-A0A972YE29-F1
#
_cell.length_a   1.000
_cell.length_b   1.000
_cell.length_c   1.000
_cell.angle_alpha   90.00
_cell.angle_beta   90.00
_cell.angle_gamma   90.00
#
_symmetry.space_group_name_H-M   'P 1'
#
loop_
_entity.id
_entity.type
_entity.pdbx_description
1 polymer ?
#
loop_
_entity_poly.entity_id
_entity_poly.type
_entity_poly.pdbx_seq_one_letter_code
_entity_poly.pdbx_strand_id
1 'polypeptide(L)'
;MKYLLALVLLSPALFASKVFEQNIKYTCLNTYNIIQGKRITLSYDEAIKKPLKIMLHKNKLYSSADEIYEFKMKKNELISYSNEKTMLLLDKDLGLGLVPKKGRGAYQYYYQCVKTRK
;
A
#
# COMPACT_ATOMS: atom_id res chain seq x y z
N MET A 1 34.50 0.44 -43.85
CA MET A 1 34.39 -0.60 -42.80
C MET A 1 33.78 0.04 -41.56
N LYS A 2 32.73 -0.60 -41.02
CA LYS A 2 32.23 -0.52 -39.64
C LYS A 2 31.64 0.81 -39.14
N TYR A 3 30.34 0.92 -39.40
CA TYR A 3 29.30 1.33 -38.45
C TYR A 3 29.73 1.34 -36.98
N LEU A 4 29.57 2.47 -36.32
CA LEU A 4 29.26 2.52 -34.89
C LEU A 4 28.13 3.53 -34.67
N LEU A 5 26.91 3.05 -34.95
CA LEU A 5 25.74 3.44 -34.17
C LEU A 5 26.06 3.19 -32.68
N ALA A 6 25.73 4.13 -31.82
CA ALA A 6 24.94 3.83 -30.62
C ALA A 6 24.39 5.12 -30.01
N LEU A 7 23.19 5.42 -30.47
CA LEU A 7 22.17 6.28 -29.90
C LEU A 7 22.09 6.13 -28.36
N VAL A 8 22.71 7.04 -27.60
CA VAL A 8 22.44 7.18 -26.16
C VAL A 8 21.25 8.11 -25.99
N LEU A 9 20.08 7.66 -26.45
CA LEU A 9 18.80 8.16 -25.94
C LEU A 9 18.52 7.33 -24.68
N LEU A 10 19.17 7.72 -23.58
CA LEU A 10 18.77 7.32 -22.23
C LEU A 10 17.38 7.92 -22.00
N SER A 11 16.35 7.21 -22.44
CA SER A 11 14.96 7.50 -22.12
C SER A 11 14.78 7.35 -20.60
N PRO A 12 14.45 8.39 -19.82
CA PRO A 12 14.04 8.22 -18.42
C PRO A 12 12.60 7.65 -18.34
N ALA A 13 12.25 6.71 -19.21
CA ALA A 13 10.87 6.31 -19.48
C ALA A 13 10.30 5.25 -18.51
N LEU A 14 11.01 4.83 -17.46
CA LEU A 14 10.61 3.63 -16.69
C LEU A 14 10.57 3.76 -15.17
N PHE A 15 10.37 4.97 -14.63
CA PHE A 15 9.92 5.12 -13.23
C PHE A 15 8.41 5.40 -13.18
N ALA A 16 7.61 4.44 -13.64
CA ALA A 16 6.17 4.46 -13.39
C ALA A 16 5.95 4.16 -11.89
N SER A 17 5.89 5.20 -11.06
CA SER A 17 5.54 5.07 -9.65
C SER A 17 4.16 4.46 -9.53
N LYS A 18 4.04 3.31 -8.88
CA LYS A 18 2.75 2.64 -8.62
C LYS A 18 2.14 3.29 -7.38
N VAL A 19 1.64 4.51 -7.51
CA VAL A 19 1.04 5.25 -6.39
C VAL A 19 -0.46 4.95 -6.31
N PHE A 20 -1.03 5.01 -5.10
CA PHE A 20 -2.47 4.90 -4.93
C PHE A 20 -3.22 6.07 -5.59
N GLU A 21 -4.09 5.72 -6.52
CA GLU A 21 -4.95 6.67 -7.25
C GLU A 21 -6.33 6.86 -6.60
N GLN A 22 -6.87 8.06 -6.76
CA GLN A 22 -8.24 8.40 -6.36
C GLN A 22 -9.28 7.64 -7.18
N ASN A 23 -10.38 7.23 -6.54
CA ASN A 23 -11.51 6.51 -7.12
C ASN A 23 -11.17 5.16 -7.76
N ILE A 24 -10.00 4.59 -7.44
CA ILE A 24 -9.60 3.26 -7.87
C ILE A 24 -9.73 2.28 -6.71
N LYS A 25 -10.33 1.12 -6.98
CA LYS A 25 -10.39 0.00 -6.04
C LYS A 25 -9.10 -0.79 -6.08
N TYR A 26 -8.57 -1.11 -4.91
CA TYR A 26 -7.40 -1.94 -4.72
C TYR A 26 -7.76 -3.17 -3.91
N THR A 27 -7.09 -4.28 -4.21
CA THR A 27 -7.07 -5.48 -3.37
C THR A 27 -5.67 -5.62 -2.79
N CYS A 28 -5.60 -5.69 -1.45
CA CYS A 28 -4.36 -5.72 -0.69
C CYS A 28 -4.22 -7.06 0.01
N LEU A 29 -3.13 -7.76 -0.28
CA LEU A 29 -2.82 -9.07 0.30
C LEU A 29 -1.83 -8.91 1.43
N ASN A 30 -2.11 -9.52 2.58
CA ASN A 30 -1.19 -9.46 3.72
C ASN A 30 0.08 -10.26 3.38
N THR A 31 1.23 -9.59 3.47
CA THR A 31 2.54 -10.17 3.14
C THR A 31 3.30 -10.59 4.39
N TYR A 32 3.29 -9.75 5.42
CA TYR A 32 3.90 -10.04 6.70
C TYR A 32 3.30 -9.18 7.81
N ASN A 33 3.42 -9.69 9.02
CA ASN A 33 3.08 -8.98 10.25
C ASN A 33 4.35 -8.75 11.07
N ILE A 34 4.36 -7.68 11.87
CA ILE A 34 5.28 -7.51 12.98
C ILE A 34 4.46 -7.65 14.27
N ILE A 35 4.78 -8.67 15.07
CA ILE A 35 4.15 -8.91 16.36
C ILE A 35 5.25 -8.89 17.41
N GLN A 36 5.17 -7.92 18.33
CA GLN A 36 6.17 -7.72 19.39
C GLN A 36 7.61 -7.65 18.84
N GLY A 37 7.79 -6.95 17.72
CA GLY A 37 9.09 -6.80 17.05
C GLY A 37 9.52 -7.98 16.18
N LYS A 38 8.81 -9.11 16.20
CA LYS A 38 9.11 -10.27 15.36
C LYS A 38 8.33 -10.25 14.06
N ARG A 39 9.03 -10.40 12.93
CA ARG A 39 8.42 -10.51 11.60
C ARG A 39 7.88 -11.93 11.39
N ILE A 40 6.63 -12.02 10.97
CA ILE A 40 5.95 -13.27 10.60
C ILE A 40 5.46 -13.08 9.17
N THR A 41 6.10 -13.75 8.21
CA THR A 41 5.68 -13.73 6.80
C THR A 41 4.51 -14.67 6.61
N LEU A 42 3.48 -14.23 5.88
CA LEU A 42 2.34 -15.06 5.54
C LEU A 42 2.57 -15.75 4.20
N SER A 43 2.04 -16.96 4.07
CA SER A 43 1.95 -17.62 2.78
C SER A 43 0.89 -16.95 1.88
N TYR A 44 1.02 -17.13 0.57
CA TYR A 44 0.03 -16.62 -0.38
C TYR A 44 -1.37 -17.18 -0.09
N ASP A 45 -1.47 -18.47 0.22
CA ASP A 45 -2.73 -19.15 0.52
C ASP A 45 -3.44 -18.60 1.77
N GLU A 46 -2.68 -18.10 2.75
CA GLU A 46 -3.24 -17.39 3.89
C GLU A 46 -3.68 -15.97 3.52
N ALA A 47 -2.86 -15.28 2.72
CA ALA A 47 -3.10 -13.90 2.31
C ALA A 47 -4.39 -13.73 1.49
N ILE A 48 -4.70 -14.67 0.59
CA ILE A 48 -5.89 -14.61 -0.26
C ILE A 48 -7.20 -14.89 0.48
N LYS A 49 -7.16 -15.48 1.68
CA LYS A 49 -8.38 -15.79 2.46
C LYS A 49 -9.04 -14.53 3.00
N LYS A 50 -8.26 -13.50 3.31
CA LYS A 50 -8.74 -12.25 3.92
C LYS A 50 -8.07 -11.02 3.30
N PRO A 51 -8.30 -10.76 2.01
CA PRO A 51 -7.76 -9.57 1.36
C PRO A 51 -8.43 -8.32 1.93
N LEU A 52 -7.66 -7.26 2.08
CA LEU A 52 -8.19 -5.95 2.42
C LEU A 52 -8.48 -5.19 1.12
N LYS A 53 -9.75 -4.84 0.86
CA LYS A 53 -10.07 -4.01 -0.31
C LYS A 53 -10.17 -2.56 0.13
N ILE A 54 -9.53 -1.66 -0.60
CA ILE A 54 -9.55 -0.24 -0.28
C ILE A 54 -9.87 0.63 -1.50
N MET A 55 -10.36 1.83 -1.25
CA MET A 55 -10.53 2.88 -2.25
C MET A 55 -10.26 4.25 -1.62
N LEU A 56 -9.40 5.03 -2.26
CA LEU A 56 -9.25 6.44 -1.92
C LEU A 56 -10.36 7.25 -2.59
N HIS A 57 -11.05 8.09 -1.83
CA HIS A 57 -11.99 9.05 -2.38
C HIS A 57 -11.95 10.35 -1.56
N LYS A 58 -11.48 11.42 -2.19
CA LYS A 58 -11.21 12.71 -1.56
C LYS A 58 -10.22 12.53 -0.40
N ASN A 59 -10.57 13.05 0.78
CA ASN A 59 -9.77 12.96 2.01
C ASN A 59 -10.09 11.71 2.84
N LYS A 60 -10.72 10.70 2.24
CA LYS A 60 -11.12 9.47 2.92
C LYS A 60 -10.55 8.25 2.22
N LEU A 61 -10.25 7.24 3.02
CA LEU A 61 -9.96 5.89 2.56
C LEU A 61 -11.09 4.98 3.06
N TYR A 62 -11.72 4.28 2.12
CA TYR A 62 -12.81 3.35 2.36
C TYR A 62 -12.25 1.93 2.32
N SER A 63 -12.56 1.12 3.33
CA SER A 63 -12.21 -0.30 3.42
C SER A 63 -13.45 -1.17 3.15
N SER A 64 -13.26 -2.39 2.64
CA SER A 64 -14.34 -3.39 2.52
C SER A 64 -14.94 -3.85 3.84
N ALA A 65 -14.33 -3.50 4.98
CA ALA A 65 -14.91 -3.75 6.30
C ALA A 65 -15.88 -2.64 6.74
N ASP A 66 -16.39 -1.84 5.79
CA ASP A 66 -17.19 -0.62 5.99
C ASP A 66 -16.51 0.45 6.88
N GLU A 67 -15.21 0.31 7.09
CA GLU A 67 -14.41 1.26 7.84
C GLU A 67 -14.02 2.44 6.96
N ILE A 68 -14.21 3.65 7.50
CA ILE A 68 -13.81 4.90 6.87
C ILE A 68 -12.64 5.47 7.66
N TYR A 69 -11.58 5.83 6.94
CA TYR A 69 -10.39 6.43 7.50
C TYR A 69 -10.24 7.85 6.96
N GLU A 70 -9.91 8.78 7.84
CA GLU A 70 -9.67 10.18 7.46
C GLU A 70 -8.21 10.43 7.19
N PHE A 71 -7.92 11.22 6.16
CA PHE A 71 -6.57 11.73 5.90
C PHE A 71 -6.05 12.46 7.14
N LYS A 72 -4.78 12.21 7.49
CA LYS A 72 -4.12 12.90 8.60
C LYS A 72 -2.94 13.73 8.11
N MET A 73 -2.04 13.13 7.36
CA MET A 73 -0.87 13.82 6.83
C MET A 73 -0.21 13.06 5.69
N LYS A 74 0.56 13.79 4.88
CA LYS A 74 1.53 13.27 3.93
C LYS A 74 2.92 13.72 4.35
N LYS A 75 3.87 12.79 4.46
CA LYS A 75 5.29 13.08 4.72
C LYS A 75 6.11 12.29 3.72
N ASN A 76 6.84 13.01 2.86
CA ASN A 76 7.55 12.43 1.71
C ASN A 76 6.58 11.57 0.86
N GLU A 77 6.96 10.32 0.62
CA GLU A 77 6.24 9.32 -0.16
C GLU A 77 5.22 8.51 0.66
N LEU A 78 5.03 8.85 1.95
CA LEU A 78 4.07 8.18 2.84
C LEU A 78 2.84 9.06 3.09
N ILE A 79 1.66 8.48 2.90
CA ILE A 79 0.36 9.09 3.15
C ILE A 79 -0.32 8.34 4.30
N SER A 80 -0.80 9.08 5.30
CA SER A 80 -1.46 8.49 6.47
C SER A 80 -2.95 8.79 6.50
N TYR A 81 -3.72 7.75 6.82
CA TYR A 81 -5.14 7.83 7.12
C TYR A 81 -5.39 7.18 8.49
N SER A 82 -6.39 7.61 9.25
CA SER A 82 -6.72 6.96 10.51
C SER A 82 -8.20 7.07 10.86
N ASN A 83 -8.68 6.12 11.65
CA ASN A 83 -9.97 6.20 12.34
C ASN A 83 -9.71 6.08 13.86
N GLU A 84 -10.74 5.80 14.67
CA GLU A 84 -10.58 5.67 16.12
C GLU A 84 -9.68 4.49 16.55
N LYS A 85 -9.64 3.41 15.77
CA LYS A 85 -9.02 2.13 16.15
C LYS A 85 -7.64 1.92 15.55
N THR A 86 -7.42 2.39 14.33
CA THR A 86 -6.27 2.02 13.49
C THR A 86 -5.75 3.21 12.71
N MET A 87 -4.47 3.14 12.34
CA MET A 87 -3.80 4.02 11.39
C MET A 87 -3.36 3.20 10.17
N LEU A 88 -3.57 3.75 8.98
CA LEU A 88 -3.12 3.23 7.71
C LEU A 88 -2.01 4.11 7.15
N LEU A 89 -0.97 3.49 6.61
CA LEU A 89 0.19 4.13 6.00
C LEU A 89 0.32 3.60 4.57
N LEU A 90 0.16 4.46 3.59
CA LEU A 90 0.23 4.14 2.17
C LEU A 90 1.56 4.65 1.64
N ASP A 91 2.31 3.81 0.92
CA ASP A 91 3.54 4.21 0.25
C ASP A 91 3.39 4.33 -1.27
N LYS A 92 4.47 4.75 -1.93
CA LYS A 92 4.55 4.98 -3.38
C LYS A 92 4.64 3.70 -4.24
N ASP A 93 4.76 2.54 -3.61
CA ASP A 93 4.96 1.23 -4.25
C ASP A 93 3.74 0.32 -4.03
N LEU A 94 2.57 0.91 -3.76
CA LEU A 94 1.32 0.25 -3.38
C LEU A 94 1.41 -0.60 -2.11
N GLY A 95 2.35 -0.30 -1.22
CA GLY A 95 2.42 -0.86 0.11
C GLY A 95 1.42 -0.18 1.05
N LEU A 96 0.80 -0.98 1.91
CA LEU A 96 -0.15 -0.53 2.92
C LEU A 96 0.24 -1.11 4.28
N GLY A 97 0.65 -0.26 5.20
CA GLY A 97 0.81 -0.60 6.61
C GLY A 97 -0.48 -0.32 7.39
N LEU A 98 -0.89 -1.23 8.26
CA LEU A 98 -1.98 -1.07 9.21
C LEU A 98 -1.45 -1.23 10.63
N VAL A 99 -1.66 -0.22 11.46
CA VAL A 99 -1.20 -0.16 12.85
C VAL A 99 -2.40 0.06 13.77
N PRO A 100 -2.78 -0.91 14.60
CA PRO A 100 -3.74 -0.68 15.68
C PRO A 100 -3.23 0.34 16.68
N LYS A 101 -4.08 1.32 17.02
CA LYS A 101 -3.79 2.32 18.05
C LYS A 101 -3.76 1.67 19.44
N LYS A 102 -4.70 0.75 19.68
CA LYS A 102 -4.66 -0.17 20.83
C LYS A 102 -3.51 -1.15 20.62
N GLY A 103 -2.44 -1.00 21.40
CA GLY A 103 -1.22 -1.80 21.28
C GLY A 103 0.04 -1.00 20.91
N ARG A 104 -0.06 0.32 20.67
CA ARG A 104 1.09 1.24 20.49
C ARG A 104 2.18 0.71 19.55
N GLY A 105 1.81 0.10 18.42
CA GLY A 105 2.76 -0.43 17.44
C GLY A 105 3.34 -1.82 17.74
N ALA A 106 2.90 -2.48 18.82
CA ALA A 106 3.23 -3.89 19.08
C ALA A 106 2.69 -4.85 18.01
N TYR A 107 1.66 -4.42 17.27
CA TYR A 107 1.09 -5.11 16.13
C TYR A 107 1.15 -4.20 14.92
N GLN A 108 1.69 -4.70 13.82
CA GLN A 108 1.74 -3.99 12.54
C GLN A 108 1.51 -5.01 11.43
N TYR A 109 0.64 -4.68 10.49
CA TYR A 109 0.26 -5.57 9.39
C TYR A 109 0.65 -4.90 8.07
N TYR A 110 1.32 -5.63 7.19
CA TYR A 110 1.84 -5.08 5.94
C TYR A 110 1.24 -5.79 4.74
N TYR A 111 0.64 -5.00 3.86
CA TYR A 111 -0.05 -5.49 2.70
C TYR A 111 0.60 -4.96 1.43
N GLN A 112 0.59 -5.79 0.39
CA GLN A 112 0.88 -5.36 -0.97
C GLN A 112 -0.43 -5.23 -1.73
N CYS A 113 -0.67 -4.05 -2.30
CA CYS A 113 -1.89 -3.75 -3.04
C CYS A 113 -1.70 -3.83 -4.55
N VAL A 114 -2.77 -4.24 -5.23
CA VAL A 114 -2.89 -4.20 -6.69
C VAL A 114 -4.23 -3.61 -7.09
N LYS A 115 -4.29 -2.92 -8.23
CA LYS A 115 -5.56 -2.41 -8.77
C LYS A 115 -6.50 -3.60 -9.03
N THR A 116 -7.73 -3.51 -8.53
CA THR A 116 -8.76 -4.49 -8.86
C THR A 116 -9.22 -4.24 -10.29
N ARG A 117 -9.00 -5.21 -11.19
CA ARG A 117 -9.55 -5.16 -12.54
C ARG A 117 -11.08 -5.34 -12.44
N LYS A 118 -11.82 -4.53 -13.20
CA LYS A 118 -13.28 -4.66 -13.34
C LYS A 118 -13.63 -5.98 -14.00
#